data_AF-A0A5C5ZZZ4-F1
#
_entry.id   AF-A0A5C5ZZZ4-F1
#
_cell.length_a   1.000
_cell.length_b   1.000
_cell.length_c   1.000
_cell.angle_alpha   90.00
_cell.angle_beta   90.00
_cell.angle_gamma   90.00
#
_symmetry.space_group_name_H-M   'P 1'
#
loop_
_entity.id
_entity.type
_entity.pdbx_description
1 polymer ?
#
loop_
_entity_poly.entity_id
_entity_poly.type
_entity_poly.pdbx_seq_one_letter_code
_entity_poly.pdbx_strand_id
1 'polypeptide(L)'
;MKSIGFQRTWTVTASVWLFAIVMSFLTMNLVHADPNHIETKDPLKSLGAVQYADAKITELYTLFDSEEKFAMSLKDQNNPQRLPFPKLSSSYGDLWKRQREARHLQLMGEPAGYDLKQKLWLLQKEIGEYYSFGAALKPKILDKLRKQTPARTKQLEQATKLIESGDLRKAESILEAMGKEMYSDCYFLTNTEAQPFRDPILVLLQKVDQSLEPQRKSYYQQQALQAAASKRDAVKKLPTEADRLASEISASGSAKLGEDQTGDAAAAIEHLAGIWGDASAELVNHAGTYFAFDDNSASQDISEWPIYDEVVQLENAAVAGINKIIEASSQSITPDKVSPLYSKILEVLSEIDRRCVVSVSEKCKASLDQLVAKSPSLANQIAAYERAVSQPMRWRRLFAQQQEMMLARKYVDAAAKLNNKEVITKHNKPEMYGGVSTAERIIAPPTFSQPAEWMVYEASQVIGTTVSEKNVVRLVKELPVAVAPINEGHYSNLKLDLNTDAQVADLKSCLLLDDSHGPLTIVAADAISSATAQDYAAVGGEVAAVHLEGFVTRVGTLPNKAHVLVPLDKLPIPRANLPPVTQTCWRLDIKPHWVRHDYFVVSSVSPE
;
A
#
# COMPACT_ATOMS: atom_id res chain seq x y z
N MET A 1 28.27 56.80 37.80
CA MET A 1 27.29 57.78 37.26
C MET A 1 26.92 57.35 35.84
N LYS A 2 25.63 57.10 35.59
CA LYS A 2 24.90 57.00 34.29
C LYS A 2 25.46 56.03 33.23
N SER A 3 24.94 54.82 33.03
CA SER A 3 23.61 54.37 32.55
C SER A 3 23.50 54.19 31.02
N ILE A 4 23.10 52.97 30.64
CA ILE A 4 22.28 52.54 29.48
C ILE A 4 23.00 52.22 28.17
N GLY A 5 22.85 50.95 27.77
CA GLY A 5 22.37 50.60 26.42
C GLY A 5 23.22 49.64 25.61
N PHE A 6 22.99 48.33 25.77
CA PHE A 6 22.60 47.35 24.72
C PHE A 6 22.95 45.92 25.16
N GLN A 7 21.97 45.21 25.72
CA GLN A 7 21.96 43.76 25.78
C GLN A 7 20.89 43.27 24.79
N ARG A 8 21.31 42.62 23.71
CA ARG A 8 20.55 41.59 22.98
C ARG A 8 21.36 41.20 21.75
N THR A 9 21.87 39.96 21.73
CA THR A 9 21.96 39.07 20.55
C THR A 9 22.80 37.84 20.89
N TRP A 10 22.31 36.93 21.75
CA TRP A 10 22.90 35.58 21.87
C TRP A 10 21.83 34.57 22.32
N THR A 11 20.72 34.43 21.58
CA THR A 11 19.75 33.33 21.74
C THR A 11 18.88 33.14 20.49
N VAL A 12 19.47 32.81 19.34
CA VAL A 12 18.70 32.33 18.16
C VAL A 12 19.36 31.14 17.45
N THR A 13 20.64 30.84 17.68
CA THR A 13 21.36 29.81 16.90
C THR A 13 21.42 28.41 17.52
N ALA A 14 20.83 28.19 18.70
CA ALA A 14 20.79 26.86 19.34
C ALA A 14 19.49 26.07 19.09
N SER A 15 18.42 26.74 18.63
CA SER A 15 17.10 26.10 18.45
C SER A 15 16.87 25.52 17.05
N VAL A 16 17.70 25.88 16.06
CA VAL A 16 17.60 25.37 14.69
C VAL A 16 18.40 24.08 14.50
N TRP A 17 19.48 23.88 15.26
CA TRP A 17 20.29 22.66 15.19
C TRP A 17 19.70 21.48 15.97
N LEU A 18 18.95 21.73 17.06
CA LEU A 18 18.26 20.65 17.77
C LEU A 18 17.04 20.11 16.99
N PHE A 19 16.36 20.96 16.22
CA PHE A 19 15.25 20.53 15.36
C PHE A 19 15.74 19.78 14.11
N ALA A 20 16.90 20.17 13.55
CA ALA A 20 17.54 19.46 12.45
C ALA A 20 18.09 18.10 12.88
N ILE A 21 18.66 17.97 14.08
CA ILE A 21 19.19 16.68 14.55
C ILE A 21 18.06 15.72 14.95
N VAL A 22 16.92 16.19 15.46
CA VAL A 22 15.75 15.32 15.72
C VAL A 22 15.03 14.91 14.42
N MET A 23 15.07 15.72 13.35
CA MET A 23 14.53 15.34 12.03
C MET A 23 15.49 14.46 11.21
N SER A 24 16.81 14.62 11.37
CA SER A 24 17.80 13.83 10.62
C SER A 24 17.94 12.39 11.14
N PHE A 25 17.65 12.12 12.43
CA PHE A 25 17.59 10.74 12.96
C PHE A 25 16.31 9.96 12.57
N LEU A 26 15.37 10.59 11.85
CA LEU A 26 14.20 9.92 11.24
C LEU A 26 14.40 9.57 9.75
N THR A 27 15.54 9.92 9.16
CA THR A 27 15.81 9.72 7.71
C THR A 27 16.80 8.60 7.38
N MET A 28 17.10 7.72 8.35
CA MET A 28 17.84 6.48 8.07
C MET A 28 16.87 5.39 7.64
N ASN A 29 16.69 5.20 6.32
CA ASN A 29 16.16 4.00 5.65
C ASN A 29 15.19 3.12 6.49
N LEU A 30 14.23 3.74 7.17
CA LEU A 30 13.03 3.06 7.60
C LEU A 30 12.40 2.58 6.28
N VAL A 31 12.02 1.31 6.22
CA VAL A 31 11.29 0.74 5.09
C VAL A 31 9.93 1.44 5.05
N HIS A 32 9.93 2.65 4.51
CA HIS A 32 8.73 3.40 4.23
C HIS A 32 8.14 2.73 3.01
N ALA A 33 7.12 1.91 3.26
CA ALA A 33 5.98 1.84 2.36
C ALA A 33 5.44 3.28 2.23
N ASP A 34 6.06 4.05 1.34
CA ASP A 34 5.87 5.51 1.25
C ASP A 34 4.53 5.80 0.56
N PRO A 35 3.54 6.38 1.27
CA PRO A 35 2.36 6.96 0.65
C PRO A 35 2.71 8.34 0.09
N ASN A 36 1.77 8.99 -0.59
CA ASN A 36 1.84 10.44 -0.76
C ASN A 36 2.20 11.09 0.57
N HIS A 37 3.24 11.88 0.56
CA HIS A 37 4.03 12.24 1.71
C HIS A 37 3.24 13.21 2.58
N ILE A 38 3.90 13.76 3.60
CA ILE A 38 3.40 14.81 4.52
C ILE A 38 2.67 15.98 3.81
N GLU A 39 2.84 16.14 2.48
CA GLU A 39 2.16 17.11 1.63
C GLU A 39 1.03 16.46 0.80
N THR A 40 -0.23 16.81 1.11
CA THR A 40 -1.43 16.25 0.44
C THR A 40 -1.51 16.49 -1.07
N LYS A 41 -0.63 17.34 -1.62
CA LYS A 41 -0.60 17.74 -3.05
C LYS A 41 0.33 16.89 -3.90
N ASP A 42 1.12 16.02 -3.29
CA ASP A 42 2.06 15.21 -4.05
C ASP A 42 1.34 14.27 -5.04
N PRO A 43 1.91 14.03 -6.23
CA PRO A 43 1.39 13.07 -7.18
C PRO A 43 1.21 11.70 -6.55
N LEU A 44 0.12 11.00 -6.90
CA LEU A 44 0.02 9.56 -6.61
C LEU A 44 1.22 8.82 -7.21
N LYS A 45 1.83 7.98 -6.38
CA LYS A 45 2.97 7.14 -6.79
C LYS A 45 2.59 6.21 -7.93
N SER A 46 3.50 6.05 -8.89
CA SER A 46 3.34 5.08 -9.97
C SER A 46 3.54 3.66 -9.45
N LEU A 47 2.83 2.72 -10.08
CA LEU A 47 3.18 1.30 -10.00
C LEU A 47 4.56 1.04 -10.61
N GLY A 48 4.96 1.83 -11.62
CA GLY A 48 6.28 1.76 -12.25
C GLY A 48 6.50 0.50 -13.07
N ALA A 49 5.43 -0.22 -13.43
CA ALA A 49 5.51 -1.46 -14.19
C ALA A 49 5.68 -1.22 -15.71
N VAL A 50 5.31 -0.04 -16.19
CA VAL A 50 5.45 0.38 -17.59
C VAL A 50 6.47 1.52 -17.68
N GLN A 51 7.42 1.40 -18.61
CA GLN A 51 8.43 2.43 -18.83
C GLN A 51 7.75 3.77 -19.18
N TYR A 52 8.27 4.88 -18.63
CA TYR A 52 7.80 6.26 -18.83
C TYR A 52 6.49 6.65 -18.11
N ALA A 53 5.81 5.75 -17.40
CA ALA A 53 4.59 6.07 -16.64
C ALA A 53 4.84 7.18 -15.60
N ASP A 54 5.90 7.05 -14.79
CA ASP A 54 6.32 8.06 -13.80
C ASP A 54 6.47 9.46 -14.40
N ALA A 55 7.27 9.58 -15.47
CA ALA A 55 7.51 10.86 -16.12
C ALA A 55 6.20 11.48 -16.64
N LYS A 56 5.28 10.65 -17.15
CA LYS A 56 3.98 11.11 -17.63
C LYS A 56 3.06 11.55 -16.51
N ILE A 57 3.07 10.84 -15.38
CA ILE A 57 2.34 11.21 -14.17
C ILE A 57 2.83 12.59 -13.69
N THR A 58 4.14 12.77 -13.51
CA THR A 58 4.72 14.06 -13.08
C THR A 58 4.38 15.20 -14.04
N GLU A 59 4.47 14.97 -15.36
CA GLU A 59 4.09 15.96 -16.38
C GLU A 59 2.63 16.42 -16.21
N LEU A 60 1.71 15.47 -16.04
CA LEU A 60 0.27 15.75 -15.98
C LEU A 60 -0.14 16.45 -14.68
N TYR A 61 0.41 16.06 -13.52
CA TYR A 61 0.16 16.78 -12.26
C TYR A 61 0.71 18.20 -12.30
N THR A 62 1.95 18.39 -12.77
CA THR A 62 2.56 19.72 -12.89
C THR A 62 1.73 20.64 -13.79
N LEU A 63 1.20 20.10 -14.88
CA LEU A 63 0.34 20.87 -15.78
C LEU A 63 -1.01 21.18 -15.15
N PHE A 64 -1.63 20.21 -14.48
CA PHE A 64 -2.87 20.44 -13.73
C PHE A 64 -2.70 21.60 -12.75
N ASP A 65 -1.64 21.59 -11.93
CA ASP A 65 -1.37 22.65 -10.96
C ASP A 65 -1.23 24.03 -11.62
N SER A 66 -0.59 24.08 -12.79
CA SER A 66 -0.44 25.33 -13.56
C SER A 66 -1.78 25.84 -14.09
N GLU A 67 -2.61 24.96 -14.66
CA GLU A 67 -3.90 25.34 -15.23
C GLU A 67 -4.95 25.63 -14.14
N GLU A 68 -4.87 24.95 -12.98
CA GLU A 68 -5.72 25.25 -11.83
C GLU A 68 -5.40 26.63 -11.24
N LYS A 69 -4.11 26.98 -11.10
CA LYS A 69 -3.70 28.34 -10.71
C LYS A 69 -4.22 29.40 -11.67
N PHE A 70 -4.16 29.11 -12.97
CA PHE A 70 -4.75 29.99 -13.98
C PHE A 70 -6.26 30.15 -13.78
N ALA A 71 -7.00 29.05 -13.65
CA ALA A 71 -8.46 29.10 -13.43
C ALA A 71 -8.84 29.85 -12.14
N MET A 72 -8.11 29.64 -11.04
CA MET A 72 -8.32 30.37 -9.79
C MET A 72 -8.12 31.89 -9.96
N SER A 73 -7.19 32.32 -10.81
CA SER A 73 -6.94 33.76 -11.09
C SER A 73 -8.08 34.46 -11.85
N LEU A 74 -9.02 33.69 -12.41
CA LEU A 74 -10.17 34.21 -13.14
C LEU A 74 -11.35 34.56 -12.23
N LYS A 75 -11.42 33.95 -11.04
CA LYS A 75 -12.58 34.04 -10.14
C LYS A 75 -12.88 35.46 -9.67
N ASP A 76 -11.85 36.31 -9.54
CA ASP A 76 -12.00 37.72 -9.15
C ASP A 76 -12.24 38.67 -10.34
N GLN A 77 -12.28 38.13 -11.57
CA GLN A 77 -12.44 38.93 -12.79
C GLN A 77 -13.92 39.15 -13.10
N ASN A 78 -14.54 40.08 -12.37
CA ASN A 78 -15.93 40.51 -12.61
C ASN A 78 -16.12 41.30 -13.92
N ASN A 79 -15.06 41.57 -14.67
CA ASN A 79 -15.15 42.29 -15.95
C ASN A 79 -14.91 41.31 -17.13
N PRO A 80 -15.97 40.93 -17.86
CA PRO A 80 -15.87 40.07 -19.03
C PRO A 80 -14.89 40.55 -20.11
N GLN A 81 -14.62 41.87 -20.18
CA GLN A 81 -13.71 42.46 -21.15
C GLN A 81 -12.23 42.28 -20.80
N ARG A 82 -11.92 41.85 -19.57
CA ARG A 82 -10.55 41.60 -19.10
C ARG A 82 -10.16 40.12 -19.10
N LEU A 83 -11.10 39.24 -19.42
CA LEU A 83 -10.84 37.80 -19.47
C LEU A 83 -9.85 37.48 -20.60
N PRO A 84 -8.84 36.63 -20.35
CA PRO A 84 -7.84 36.25 -21.33
C PRO A 84 -8.39 35.19 -22.29
N PHE A 85 -9.31 35.59 -23.17
CA PHE A 85 -10.02 34.72 -24.12
C PHE A 85 -9.11 33.76 -24.92
N PRO A 86 -7.94 34.18 -25.45
CA PRO A 86 -7.04 33.25 -26.14
C PRO A 86 -6.50 32.14 -25.23
N LYS A 87 -6.15 32.46 -23.98
CA LYS A 87 -5.63 31.48 -23.01
C LYS A 87 -6.74 30.55 -22.52
N LEU A 88 -7.95 31.05 -22.28
CA LEU A 88 -9.14 30.25 -21.95
C LEU A 88 -9.41 29.18 -23.03
N SER A 89 -9.50 29.63 -24.29
CA SER A 89 -9.72 28.74 -25.44
C SER A 89 -8.61 27.70 -25.57
N SER A 90 -7.33 28.10 -25.52
CA SER A 90 -6.21 27.16 -25.60
C SER A 90 -6.21 26.16 -24.45
N SER A 91 -6.41 26.64 -23.22
CA SER A 91 -6.46 25.79 -22.02
C SER A 91 -7.57 24.75 -22.11
N TYR A 92 -8.75 25.11 -22.61
CA TYR A 92 -9.85 24.16 -22.79
C TYR A 92 -9.51 23.03 -23.77
N GLY A 93 -8.80 23.34 -24.86
CA GLY A 93 -8.29 22.33 -25.80
C GLY A 93 -7.15 21.49 -25.22
N ASP A 94 -6.25 22.10 -24.45
CA ASP A 94 -5.17 21.39 -23.74
C ASP A 94 -5.72 20.40 -22.71
N LEU A 95 -6.67 20.82 -21.87
CA LEU A 95 -7.30 19.95 -20.86
C LEU A 95 -8.02 18.76 -21.50
N TRP A 96 -8.69 18.95 -22.65
CA TRP A 96 -9.28 17.84 -23.40
C TRP A 96 -8.22 16.81 -23.79
N LYS A 97 -7.08 17.26 -24.32
CA LYS A 97 -5.98 16.37 -24.69
C LYS A 97 -5.41 15.67 -23.45
N ARG A 98 -5.21 16.39 -22.35
CA ARG A 98 -4.65 15.82 -21.12
C ARG A 98 -5.57 14.78 -20.48
N GLN A 99 -6.89 14.90 -20.59
CA GLN A 99 -7.81 13.85 -20.16
C GLN A 99 -7.62 12.55 -20.95
N ARG A 100 -7.30 12.62 -22.25
CA ARG A 100 -6.94 11.43 -23.05
C ARG A 100 -5.61 10.84 -22.61
N GLU A 101 -4.63 11.68 -22.29
CA GLU A 101 -3.34 11.21 -21.75
C GLU A 101 -3.49 10.56 -20.34
N ALA A 102 -4.39 11.07 -19.50
CA ALA A 102 -4.73 10.43 -18.23
C ALA A 102 -5.43 9.07 -18.44
N ARG A 103 -6.29 8.95 -19.46
CA ARG A 103 -6.85 7.65 -19.88
C ARG A 103 -5.76 6.68 -20.36
N HIS A 104 -4.73 7.18 -21.04
CA HIS A 104 -3.58 6.36 -21.43
C HIS A 104 -2.84 5.78 -20.21
N LEU A 105 -2.67 6.56 -19.12
CA LEU A 105 -2.16 6.05 -17.85
C LEU A 105 -3.05 4.93 -17.26
N GLN A 106 -4.37 5.04 -17.39
CA GLN A 106 -5.29 3.96 -16.96
C GLN A 106 -5.02 2.66 -17.74
N LEU A 107 -4.74 2.76 -19.04
CA LEU A 107 -4.38 1.60 -19.87
C LEU A 107 -3.00 1.01 -19.52
N MET A 108 -2.12 1.80 -18.91
CA MET A 108 -0.84 1.36 -18.36
C MET A 108 -0.97 0.69 -16.98
N GLY A 109 -2.19 0.62 -16.43
CA GLY A 109 -2.44 0.06 -15.09
C GLY A 109 -2.12 1.03 -13.94
N GLU A 110 -2.05 2.34 -14.21
CA GLU A 110 -1.64 3.33 -13.22
C GLU A 110 -2.86 3.96 -12.51
N PRO A 111 -3.01 3.80 -11.18
CA PRO A 111 -4.09 4.43 -10.41
C PRO A 111 -4.12 5.96 -10.52
N ALA A 112 -2.94 6.58 -10.67
CA ALA A 112 -2.80 8.02 -10.89
C ALA A 112 -3.59 8.53 -12.11
N GLY A 113 -3.80 7.69 -13.13
CA GLY A 113 -4.63 8.03 -14.28
C GLY A 113 -6.10 8.28 -13.93
N TYR A 114 -6.64 7.62 -12.89
CA TYR A 114 -8.01 7.84 -12.41
C TYR A 114 -8.15 9.17 -11.67
N ASP A 115 -7.22 9.48 -10.78
CA ASP A 115 -7.17 10.79 -10.11
C ASP A 115 -7.03 11.95 -11.11
N LEU A 116 -6.02 11.87 -12.01
CA LEU A 116 -5.76 12.90 -13.00
C LEU A 116 -6.94 13.12 -13.95
N LYS A 117 -7.61 12.05 -14.38
CA LYS A 117 -8.80 12.18 -15.23
C LYS A 117 -9.91 12.96 -14.53
N GLN A 118 -10.13 12.70 -13.24
CA GLN A 118 -11.13 13.40 -12.44
C GLN A 118 -10.75 14.88 -12.23
N LYS A 119 -9.50 15.15 -11.84
CA LYS A 119 -8.94 16.51 -11.70
C LYS A 119 -9.09 17.32 -12.99
N LEU A 120 -8.64 16.78 -14.12
CA LEU A 120 -8.67 17.45 -15.42
C LEU A 120 -10.09 17.65 -15.96
N TRP A 121 -11.01 16.73 -15.67
CA TRP A 121 -12.42 16.86 -16.04
C TRP A 121 -13.10 17.99 -15.26
N LEU A 122 -12.90 18.03 -13.94
CA LEU A 122 -13.42 19.11 -13.09
C LEU A 122 -12.87 20.47 -13.54
N LEU A 123 -11.56 20.57 -13.74
CA LEU A 123 -10.93 21.83 -14.18
C LEU A 123 -11.42 22.28 -15.57
N GLN A 124 -11.61 21.35 -16.51
CA GLN A 124 -12.16 21.71 -17.83
C GLN A 124 -13.58 22.25 -17.71
N LYS A 125 -14.41 21.68 -16.83
CA LYS A 125 -15.76 22.18 -16.56
C LYS A 125 -15.73 23.61 -16.03
N GLU A 126 -14.85 23.90 -15.06
CA GLU A 126 -14.70 25.25 -14.48
C GLU A 126 -14.24 26.28 -15.52
N ILE A 127 -13.23 25.95 -16.31
CA ILE A 127 -12.80 26.82 -17.42
C ILE A 127 -13.92 26.98 -18.45
N GLY A 128 -14.75 25.94 -18.65
CA GLY A 128 -15.91 25.95 -19.53
C GLY A 128 -16.97 26.97 -19.14
N GLU A 129 -17.10 27.38 -17.88
CA GLU A 129 -18.15 28.30 -17.43
C GLU A 129 -18.04 29.69 -18.06
N TYR A 130 -16.82 30.10 -18.42
CA TYR A 130 -16.54 31.42 -18.99
C TYR A 130 -16.87 31.56 -20.49
N TYR A 131 -17.32 30.50 -21.16
CA TYR A 131 -17.57 30.52 -22.61
C TYR A 131 -18.58 31.60 -23.04
N SER A 132 -19.58 31.86 -22.20
CA SER A 132 -20.68 32.78 -22.50
C SER A 132 -20.22 34.24 -22.58
N PHE A 133 -19.14 34.60 -21.87
CA PHE A 133 -18.57 35.96 -21.89
C PHE A 133 -17.95 36.32 -23.25
N GLY A 134 -17.62 35.33 -24.08
CA GLY A 134 -17.12 35.53 -25.43
C GLY A 134 -18.22 35.56 -26.52
N ALA A 135 -19.49 35.76 -26.16
CA ALA A 135 -20.61 35.70 -27.12
C ALA A 135 -20.43 36.59 -28.36
N ALA A 136 -19.81 37.77 -28.22
CA ALA A 136 -19.53 38.67 -29.34
C ALA A 136 -18.53 38.10 -30.37
N LEU A 137 -17.70 37.13 -29.98
CA LEU A 137 -16.72 36.49 -30.85
C LEU A 137 -17.33 35.37 -31.71
N LYS A 138 -18.53 34.88 -31.36
CA LYS A 138 -19.18 33.72 -32.00
C LYS A 138 -19.29 33.84 -33.52
N PRO A 139 -19.78 34.96 -34.12
CA PRO A 139 -19.93 35.03 -35.58
C PRO A 139 -18.59 34.89 -36.31
N LYS A 140 -17.53 35.50 -35.77
CA LYS A 140 -16.17 35.42 -36.33
C LYS A 140 -15.60 34.01 -36.21
N ILE A 141 -15.84 33.34 -35.09
CA ILE A 141 -15.41 31.95 -34.86
C ILE A 141 -16.14 31.00 -35.81
N LEU A 142 -17.46 31.14 -35.96
CA LEU A 142 -18.23 30.33 -36.91
C LEU A 142 -17.77 30.54 -38.36
N ASP A 143 -17.47 31.77 -38.75
CA ASP A 143 -16.90 32.06 -40.08
C ASP A 143 -15.53 31.42 -40.26
N LYS A 144 -14.63 31.54 -39.27
CA LYS A 144 -13.32 30.84 -39.25
C LYS A 144 -13.49 29.34 -39.41
N LEU A 145 -14.35 28.73 -38.58
CA LEU A 145 -14.61 27.29 -38.60
C LEU A 145 -15.16 26.86 -39.96
N ARG A 146 -16.14 27.58 -40.53
CA ARG A 146 -16.69 27.26 -41.86
C ARG A 146 -15.63 27.33 -42.96
N LYS A 147 -14.76 28.33 -42.93
CA LYS A 147 -13.64 28.47 -43.89
C LYS A 147 -12.62 27.34 -43.77
N GLN A 148 -12.40 26.82 -42.56
CA GLN A 148 -11.49 25.69 -42.31
C GLN A 148 -12.12 24.32 -42.62
N THR A 149 -13.43 24.22 -42.87
CA THR A 149 -14.12 22.95 -43.14
C THR A 149 -13.46 22.12 -44.25
N PRO A 150 -13.09 22.66 -45.43
CA PRO A 150 -12.48 21.84 -46.49
C PRO A 150 -11.15 21.19 -46.07
N ALA A 151 -10.31 21.94 -45.35
CA ALA A 151 -9.04 21.43 -44.84
C ALA A 151 -9.26 20.31 -43.81
N ARG A 152 -10.24 20.48 -42.91
CA ARG A 152 -10.61 19.45 -41.93
C ARG A 152 -11.19 18.20 -42.60
N THR A 153 -12.05 18.35 -43.61
CA THR A 153 -12.58 17.21 -44.36
C THR A 153 -11.43 16.39 -44.96
N LYS A 154 -10.44 17.05 -45.56
CA LYS A 154 -9.24 16.36 -46.09
C LYS A 154 -8.44 15.63 -45.01
N GLN A 155 -8.31 16.21 -43.81
CA GLN A 155 -7.64 15.54 -42.69
C GLN A 155 -8.46 14.36 -42.14
N LEU A 156 -9.80 14.47 -42.07
CA LEU A 156 -10.69 13.37 -41.68
C LEU A 156 -10.68 12.23 -42.71
N GLU A 157 -10.61 12.54 -44.00
CA GLU A 157 -10.42 11.55 -45.06
C GLU A 157 -9.07 10.85 -44.93
N GLN A 158 -8.00 11.60 -44.61
CA GLN A 158 -6.69 11.02 -44.35
C GLN A 158 -6.72 10.10 -43.11
N ALA A 159 -7.34 10.52 -42.02
CA ALA A 159 -7.50 9.71 -40.82
C ALA A 159 -8.32 8.45 -41.09
N THR A 160 -9.42 8.57 -41.87
CA THR A 160 -10.23 7.43 -42.30
C THR A 160 -9.41 6.42 -43.10
N LYS A 161 -8.62 6.87 -44.07
CA LYS A 161 -7.71 5.99 -44.83
C LYS A 161 -6.69 5.30 -43.94
N LEU A 162 -6.14 6.00 -42.95
CA LEU A 162 -5.21 5.40 -41.99
C LEU A 162 -5.90 4.32 -41.15
N ILE A 163 -7.12 4.56 -40.68
CA ILE A 163 -7.95 3.58 -39.96
C ILE A 163 -8.21 2.35 -40.84
N GLU A 164 -8.64 2.54 -42.08
CA GLU A 164 -8.90 1.46 -43.05
C GLU A 164 -7.64 0.65 -43.38
N SER A 165 -6.47 1.30 -43.43
CA SER A 165 -5.18 0.65 -43.64
C SER A 165 -4.56 0.02 -42.37
N GLY A 166 -5.20 0.19 -41.20
CA GLY A 166 -4.72 -0.34 -39.91
C GLY A 166 -3.64 0.49 -39.22
N ASP A 167 -3.25 1.66 -39.74
CA ASP A 167 -2.23 2.54 -39.16
C ASP A 167 -2.83 3.44 -38.05
N LEU A 168 -3.39 2.78 -37.03
CA LEU A 168 -4.24 3.38 -35.99
C LEU A 168 -3.51 4.45 -35.15
N ARG A 169 -2.22 4.27 -34.89
CA ARG A 169 -1.43 5.24 -34.09
C ARG A 169 -1.25 6.57 -34.82
N LYS A 170 -1.04 6.54 -36.14
CA LYS A 170 -0.98 7.77 -36.95
C LYS A 170 -2.34 8.43 -37.06
N ALA A 171 -3.41 7.62 -37.23
CA ALA A 171 -4.78 8.13 -37.22
C ALA A 171 -5.10 8.85 -35.91
N GLU A 172 -4.80 8.23 -34.76
CA GLU A 172 -4.96 8.84 -33.45
C GLU A 172 -4.19 10.16 -33.32
N SER A 173 -2.90 10.19 -33.68
CA SER A 173 -2.08 11.40 -33.55
C SER A 173 -2.65 12.58 -34.36
N ILE A 174 -3.18 12.32 -35.56
CA ILE A 174 -3.86 13.35 -36.37
C ILE A 174 -5.14 13.78 -35.67
N LEU A 175 -5.97 12.83 -35.25
CA LEU A 175 -7.27 13.12 -34.66
C LEU A 175 -7.17 13.80 -33.28
N GLU A 176 -6.16 13.51 -32.48
CA GLU A 176 -5.90 14.20 -31.21
C GLU A 176 -5.41 15.63 -31.44
N ALA A 177 -4.55 15.87 -32.42
CA ALA A 177 -4.14 17.21 -32.79
C ALA A 177 -5.35 18.04 -33.27
N MET A 178 -6.18 17.45 -34.13
CA MET A 178 -7.44 18.05 -34.58
C MET A 178 -8.41 18.29 -33.43
N GLY A 179 -8.56 17.32 -32.52
CA GLY A 179 -9.43 17.41 -31.36
C GLY A 179 -9.03 18.54 -30.42
N LYS A 180 -7.73 18.66 -30.09
CA LYS A 180 -7.21 19.77 -29.29
C LYS A 180 -7.53 21.13 -29.94
N GLU A 181 -7.21 21.28 -31.22
CA GLU A 181 -7.49 22.53 -31.96
C GLU A 181 -9.00 22.82 -31.99
N MET A 182 -9.83 21.80 -32.24
CA MET A 182 -11.27 21.95 -32.33
C MET A 182 -11.92 22.30 -30.99
N TYR A 183 -11.46 21.71 -29.90
CA TYR A 183 -11.96 22.07 -28.56
C TYR A 183 -11.60 23.51 -28.21
N SER A 184 -10.40 23.96 -28.58
CA SER A 184 -10.00 25.37 -28.45
C SER A 184 -10.88 26.27 -29.32
N ASP A 185 -10.99 26.02 -30.62
CA ASP A 185 -11.71 26.89 -31.56
C ASP A 185 -13.21 26.96 -31.27
N CYS A 186 -13.82 25.86 -30.83
CA CYS A 186 -15.23 25.81 -30.47
C CYS A 186 -15.52 26.26 -29.03
N TYR A 187 -14.53 26.72 -28.25
CA TYR A 187 -14.70 27.04 -26.83
C TYR A 187 -15.88 27.99 -26.57
N PHE A 188 -16.01 29.07 -27.34
CA PHE A 188 -17.05 30.09 -27.16
C PHE A 188 -18.42 29.73 -27.76
N LEU A 189 -18.55 28.54 -28.35
CA LEU A 189 -19.80 28.08 -28.95
C LEU A 189 -20.63 27.29 -27.95
N THR A 190 -21.96 27.34 -28.06
CA THR A 190 -22.82 26.40 -27.33
C THR A 190 -22.58 24.98 -27.83
N ASN A 191 -22.99 23.97 -27.05
CA ASN A 191 -22.82 22.58 -27.44
C ASN A 191 -23.43 22.28 -28.83
N THR A 192 -24.65 22.76 -29.09
CA THR A 192 -25.34 22.60 -30.38
C THR A 192 -24.61 23.27 -31.54
N GLU A 193 -24.01 24.44 -31.31
CA GLU A 193 -23.23 25.16 -32.33
C GLU A 193 -21.88 24.48 -32.61
N ALA A 194 -21.24 23.89 -31.59
CA ALA A 194 -19.94 23.21 -31.71
C ALA A 194 -20.06 21.80 -32.30
N GLN A 195 -21.20 21.13 -32.09
CA GLN A 195 -21.44 19.73 -32.42
C GLN A 195 -21.07 19.35 -33.86
N PRO A 196 -21.48 20.10 -34.92
CA PRO A 196 -21.15 19.74 -36.31
C PRO A 196 -19.65 19.73 -36.62
N PHE A 197 -18.85 20.42 -35.81
CA PHE A 197 -17.40 20.51 -35.99
C PHE A 197 -16.63 19.49 -35.13
N ARG A 198 -17.14 19.17 -33.93
CA ARG A 198 -16.51 18.23 -32.99
C ARG A 198 -16.84 16.77 -33.29
N ASP A 199 -18.12 16.46 -33.54
CA ASP A 199 -18.61 15.09 -33.66
C ASP A 199 -17.89 14.25 -34.71
N PRO A 200 -17.58 14.76 -35.93
CA PRO A 200 -16.85 13.97 -36.91
C PRO A 200 -15.48 13.48 -36.41
N ILE A 201 -14.79 14.28 -35.60
CA ILE A 201 -13.49 13.91 -35.00
C ILE A 201 -13.73 12.87 -33.90
N LEU A 202 -14.70 13.10 -33.01
CA LEU A 202 -14.99 12.21 -31.89
C LEU A 202 -15.45 10.81 -32.35
N VAL A 203 -16.24 10.73 -33.41
CA VAL A 203 -16.68 9.44 -33.99
C VAL A 203 -15.50 8.64 -34.51
N LEU A 204 -14.55 9.28 -35.21
CA LEU A 204 -13.34 8.57 -35.69
C LEU A 204 -12.41 8.21 -34.53
N LEU A 205 -12.22 9.09 -33.55
CA LEU A 205 -11.45 8.78 -32.34
C LEU A 205 -12.03 7.59 -31.60
N GLN A 206 -13.35 7.52 -31.42
CA GLN A 206 -14.00 6.38 -30.76
C GLN A 206 -13.71 5.06 -31.49
N LYS A 207 -13.75 5.06 -32.83
CA LYS A 207 -13.40 3.87 -33.63
C LYS A 207 -11.93 3.45 -33.43
N VAL A 208 -11.03 4.43 -33.37
CA VAL A 208 -9.61 4.19 -33.08
C VAL A 208 -9.44 3.64 -31.67
N ASP A 209 -10.04 4.27 -30.66
CA ASP A 209 -9.95 3.86 -29.25
C ASP A 209 -10.47 2.42 -29.07
N GLN A 210 -11.64 2.09 -29.63
CA GLN A 210 -12.21 0.74 -29.58
C GLN A 210 -11.28 -0.34 -30.15
N SER A 211 -10.44 0.02 -31.12
CA SER A 211 -9.49 -0.90 -31.76
C SER A 211 -8.13 -0.93 -31.06
N LEU A 212 -7.65 0.23 -30.60
CA LEU A 212 -6.28 0.44 -30.13
C LEU A 212 -6.13 0.22 -28.63
N GLU A 213 -7.15 0.52 -27.82
CA GLU A 213 -7.07 0.39 -26.36
C GLU A 213 -6.85 -1.07 -25.90
N PRO A 214 -7.58 -2.09 -26.42
CA PRO A 214 -7.32 -3.48 -26.05
C PRO A 214 -5.91 -3.92 -26.44
N GLN A 215 -5.40 -3.47 -27.59
CA GLN A 215 -4.04 -3.77 -28.05
C GLN A 215 -2.98 -3.13 -27.14
N ARG A 216 -3.18 -1.86 -26.76
CA ARG A 216 -2.30 -1.14 -25.83
C ARG A 216 -2.29 -1.79 -24.47
N LYS A 217 -3.48 -2.08 -23.93
CA LYS A 217 -3.62 -2.71 -22.62
C LYS A 217 -2.92 -4.07 -22.58
N SER A 218 -3.14 -4.90 -23.60
CA SER A 218 -2.45 -6.20 -23.73
C SER A 218 -0.93 -6.04 -23.84
N TYR A 219 -0.46 -5.07 -24.63
CA TYR A 219 0.97 -4.76 -24.74
C TYR A 219 1.60 -4.32 -23.41
N TYR A 220 0.95 -3.40 -22.69
CA TYR A 220 1.43 -2.92 -21.39
C TYR A 220 1.36 -4.01 -20.32
N GLN A 221 0.30 -4.80 -20.29
CA GLN A 221 0.17 -5.95 -19.40
C GLN A 221 1.31 -6.95 -19.62
N GLN A 222 1.62 -7.31 -20.87
CA GLN A 222 2.73 -8.22 -21.18
C GLN A 222 4.07 -7.67 -20.70
N GLN A 223 4.35 -6.39 -20.97
CA GLN A 223 5.57 -5.73 -20.50
C GLN A 223 5.68 -5.75 -18.97
N ALA A 224 4.60 -5.37 -18.29
CA ALA A 224 4.51 -5.29 -16.85
C ALA A 224 4.69 -6.66 -16.18
N LEU A 225 3.97 -7.68 -16.66
CA LEU A 225 4.06 -9.05 -16.13
C LEU A 225 5.43 -9.68 -16.39
N GLN A 226 6.06 -9.40 -17.54
CA GLN A 226 7.42 -9.85 -17.82
C GLN A 226 8.43 -9.20 -16.86
N ALA A 227 8.30 -7.90 -16.60
CA ALA A 227 9.14 -7.19 -15.64
C ALA A 227 8.96 -7.73 -14.22
N ALA A 228 7.72 -8.00 -13.79
CA ALA A 228 7.43 -8.60 -12.49
C ALA A 228 7.98 -10.04 -12.40
N ALA A 229 7.83 -10.86 -13.45
CA ALA A 229 8.36 -12.23 -13.49
C ALA A 229 9.89 -12.29 -13.44
N SER A 230 10.58 -11.26 -13.94
CA SER A 230 12.05 -11.18 -13.88
C SER A 230 12.60 -10.96 -12.46
N LYS A 231 11.76 -10.54 -11.51
CA LYS A 231 12.12 -10.26 -10.11
C LYS A 231 11.64 -11.38 -9.17
N ARG A 232 11.81 -12.65 -9.58
CA ARG A 232 11.36 -13.85 -8.83
C ARG A 232 12.55 -14.71 -8.38
N ASP A 233 13.62 -14.08 -7.90
CA ASP A 233 14.86 -14.78 -7.58
C ASP A 233 14.74 -15.54 -6.26
N ALA A 234 14.06 -14.98 -5.26
CA ALA A 234 13.84 -15.65 -3.98
C ALA A 234 12.93 -16.89 -4.14
N VAL A 235 11.88 -16.79 -4.98
CA VAL A 235 10.99 -17.92 -5.30
C VAL A 235 11.78 -19.11 -5.86
N LYS A 236 12.72 -18.85 -6.78
CA LYS A 236 13.56 -19.90 -7.39
C LYS A 236 14.61 -20.44 -6.42
N LYS A 237 15.15 -19.59 -5.55
CA LYS A 237 16.23 -19.94 -4.62
C LYS A 237 15.75 -20.85 -3.48
N LEU A 238 14.52 -20.64 -3.00
CA LEU A 238 14.02 -21.29 -1.77
C LEU A 238 14.19 -22.81 -1.74
N PRO A 239 13.79 -23.60 -2.77
CA PRO A 239 13.93 -25.05 -2.73
C PRO A 239 15.39 -25.51 -2.67
N THR A 240 16.26 -24.91 -3.49
CA THR A 240 17.68 -25.26 -3.53
C THR A 240 18.41 -24.90 -2.25
N GLU A 241 18.03 -23.78 -1.62
CA GLU A 241 18.61 -23.38 -0.35
C GLU A 241 18.17 -24.31 0.78
N ALA A 242 16.89 -24.71 0.82
CA ALA A 242 16.40 -25.68 1.79
C ALA A 242 17.16 -27.02 1.74
N ASP A 243 17.39 -27.55 0.53
CA ASP A 243 18.14 -28.79 0.35
C ASP A 243 19.61 -28.65 0.76
N ARG A 244 20.24 -27.50 0.46
CA ARG A 244 21.60 -27.18 0.89
C ARG A 244 21.72 -27.14 2.41
N LEU A 245 20.85 -26.38 3.07
CA LEU A 245 20.83 -26.23 4.53
C LEU A 245 20.64 -27.59 5.21
N ALA A 246 19.66 -28.38 4.78
CA ALA A 246 19.43 -29.71 5.35
C ALA A 246 20.65 -30.63 5.18
N SER A 247 21.33 -30.59 4.03
CA SER A 247 22.53 -31.39 3.77
C SER A 247 23.70 -30.99 4.67
N GLU A 248 23.95 -29.69 4.85
CA GLU A 248 25.02 -29.18 5.72
C GLU A 248 24.76 -29.49 7.20
N ILE A 249 23.50 -29.34 7.66
CA ILE A 249 23.07 -29.69 9.01
C ILE A 249 23.22 -31.20 9.27
N SER A 250 22.86 -32.05 8.32
CA SER A 250 23.04 -33.51 8.44
C SER A 250 24.53 -33.88 8.53
N ALA A 251 25.40 -33.20 7.76
CA ALA A 251 26.83 -33.50 7.71
C ALA A 251 27.61 -33.00 8.93
N SER A 252 27.28 -31.83 9.48
CA SER A 252 28.12 -31.15 10.48
C SER A 252 27.38 -30.63 11.72
N GLY A 253 26.05 -30.70 11.74
CA GLY A 253 25.22 -30.07 12.78
C GLY A 253 25.09 -28.55 12.65
N SER A 254 25.71 -27.95 11.63
CA SER A 254 25.65 -26.51 11.34
C SER A 254 25.54 -26.26 9.83
N ALA A 255 25.03 -25.09 9.45
CA ALA A 255 24.97 -24.66 8.06
C ALA A 255 25.48 -23.23 7.88
N LYS A 256 26.03 -22.95 6.70
CA LYS A 256 26.44 -21.61 6.29
C LYS A 256 25.18 -20.82 5.89
N LEU A 257 24.96 -19.66 6.52
CA LEU A 257 23.80 -18.77 6.32
C LEU A 257 24.14 -17.53 5.47
N GLY A 258 25.43 -17.19 5.40
CA GLY A 258 25.98 -16.08 4.62
C GLY A 258 27.48 -16.25 4.46
N GLU A 259 28.19 -15.28 3.89
CA GLU A 259 29.64 -15.41 3.63
C GLU A 259 30.44 -15.75 4.89
N ASP A 260 30.09 -15.15 6.03
CA ASP A 260 30.79 -15.28 7.32
C ASP A 260 29.91 -15.80 8.47
N GLN A 261 28.67 -16.22 8.19
CA GLN A 261 27.73 -16.65 9.23
C GLN A 261 27.45 -18.15 9.13
N THR A 262 27.60 -18.85 10.24
CA THR A 262 27.18 -20.26 10.42
C THR A 262 26.17 -20.34 11.55
N GLY A 263 25.18 -21.22 11.41
CA GLY A 263 24.13 -21.40 12.41
C GLY A 263 23.74 -22.86 12.61
N ASP A 264 23.06 -23.13 13.72
CA ASP A 264 22.41 -24.41 13.98
C ASP A 264 21.10 -24.53 13.16
N ALA A 265 20.36 -25.63 13.35
CA ALA A 265 19.13 -25.86 12.60
C ALA A 265 18.06 -24.78 12.83
N ALA A 266 17.99 -24.17 14.02
CA ALA A 266 17.04 -23.09 14.29
C ALA A 266 17.40 -21.83 13.48
N ALA A 267 18.68 -21.44 13.47
CA ALA A 267 19.15 -20.33 12.66
C ALA A 267 19.02 -20.60 11.14
N ALA A 268 19.15 -21.85 10.70
CA ALA A 268 18.88 -22.24 9.31
C ALA A 268 17.40 -22.10 8.94
N ILE A 269 16.48 -22.44 9.86
CA ILE A 269 15.04 -22.24 9.66
C ILE A 269 14.71 -20.74 9.60
N GLU A 270 15.29 -19.91 10.48
CA GLU A 270 15.09 -18.44 10.46
C GLU A 270 15.57 -17.85 9.13
N HIS A 271 16.74 -18.27 8.64
CA HIS A 271 17.26 -17.86 7.33
C HIS A 271 16.34 -18.28 6.18
N LEU A 272 15.85 -19.53 6.19
CA LEU A 272 14.91 -20.01 5.17
C LEU A 272 13.57 -19.23 5.22
N ALA A 273 13.08 -18.90 6.42
CA ALA A 273 11.89 -18.07 6.61
C ALA A 273 12.07 -16.65 6.06
N GLY A 274 13.28 -16.07 6.19
CA GLY A 274 13.62 -14.80 5.54
C GLY A 274 13.50 -14.88 4.01
N ILE A 275 14.02 -15.94 3.40
CA ILE A 275 13.89 -16.18 1.95
C ILE A 275 12.42 -16.40 1.55
N TRP A 276 11.64 -17.11 2.38
CA TRP A 276 10.21 -17.27 2.15
C TRP A 276 9.48 -15.92 2.22
N GLY A 277 9.81 -15.06 3.18
CA GLY A 277 9.30 -13.70 3.26
C GLY A 277 9.58 -12.88 1.99
N ASP A 278 10.82 -12.91 1.51
CA ASP A 278 11.21 -12.25 0.27
C ASP A 278 10.45 -12.82 -0.95
N ALA A 279 10.36 -14.15 -1.06
CA ALA A 279 9.65 -14.82 -2.14
C ALA A 279 8.14 -14.52 -2.13
N SER A 280 7.53 -14.47 -0.93
CA SER A 280 6.12 -14.10 -0.77
C SER A 280 5.89 -12.66 -1.23
N ALA A 281 6.76 -11.71 -0.87
CA ALA A 281 6.68 -10.33 -1.37
C ALA A 281 6.82 -10.24 -2.90
N GLU A 282 7.72 -11.02 -3.51
CA GLU A 282 7.87 -11.09 -4.97
C GLU A 282 6.56 -11.57 -5.65
N LEU A 283 5.90 -12.60 -5.10
CA LEU A 283 4.61 -13.09 -5.60
C LEU A 283 3.48 -12.08 -5.38
N VAL A 284 3.45 -11.39 -4.24
CA VAL A 284 2.49 -10.31 -3.94
C VAL A 284 2.67 -9.14 -4.92
N ASN A 285 3.91 -8.74 -5.20
CA ASN A 285 4.21 -7.70 -6.20
C ASN A 285 3.74 -8.10 -7.60
N HIS A 286 3.92 -9.38 -7.95
CA HIS A 286 3.42 -9.93 -9.20
C HIS A 286 1.88 -9.89 -9.27
N ALA A 287 1.20 -10.28 -8.19
CA ALA A 287 -0.25 -10.23 -8.09
C ALA A 287 -0.78 -8.78 -8.23
N GLY A 288 -0.16 -7.81 -7.54
CA GLY A 288 -0.49 -6.39 -7.68
C GLY A 288 -0.35 -5.88 -9.12
N THR A 289 0.71 -6.31 -9.82
CA THR A 289 0.92 -6.00 -11.23
C THR A 289 -0.16 -6.62 -12.12
N TYR A 290 -0.56 -7.86 -11.84
CA TYR A 290 -1.67 -8.52 -12.56
C TYR A 290 -3.00 -7.78 -12.34
N PHE A 291 -3.32 -7.43 -11.10
CA PHE A 291 -4.56 -6.71 -10.74
C PHE A 291 -4.69 -5.34 -11.39
N ALA A 292 -3.57 -4.68 -11.69
CA ALA A 292 -3.56 -3.40 -12.39
C ALA A 292 -4.20 -3.47 -13.79
N PHE A 293 -4.25 -4.66 -14.39
CA PHE A 293 -4.82 -4.90 -15.72
C PHE A 293 -6.07 -5.78 -15.70
N ASP A 294 -6.57 -6.18 -14.53
CA ASP A 294 -7.81 -6.94 -14.45
C ASP A 294 -9.02 -6.00 -14.58
N ASP A 295 -9.82 -6.19 -15.63
CA ASP A 295 -11.07 -5.44 -15.86
C ASP A 295 -12.25 -6.04 -15.12
N ASN A 296 -12.15 -7.30 -14.71
CA ASN A 296 -13.21 -7.94 -13.95
C ASN A 296 -13.20 -7.34 -12.54
N SER A 297 -14.39 -7.28 -11.92
CA SER A 297 -14.41 -7.35 -10.47
C SER A 297 -13.71 -8.66 -10.12
N ALA A 298 -12.49 -8.58 -9.59
CA ALA A 298 -11.67 -9.75 -9.30
C ALA A 298 -12.58 -10.85 -8.74
N SER A 299 -12.58 -12.03 -9.36
CA SER A 299 -13.36 -13.14 -8.83
C SER A 299 -12.95 -13.30 -7.36
N GLN A 300 -13.94 -13.43 -6.47
CA GLN A 300 -13.65 -13.67 -5.05
C GLN A 300 -12.91 -14.99 -4.86
N ASP A 301 -12.95 -15.87 -5.86
CA ASP A 301 -12.20 -17.11 -5.87
C ASP A 301 -10.75 -16.87 -6.31
N ILE A 302 -9.89 -16.66 -5.31
CA ILE A 302 -8.44 -16.48 -5.45
C ILE A 302 -7.82 -17.67 -6.20
N SER A 303 -8.44 -18.87 -6.15
CA SER A 303 -7.90 -20.06 -6.80
C SER A 303 -7.87 -19.98 -8.32
N GLU A 304 -8.65 -19.06 -8.91
CA GLU A 304 -8.66 -18.81 -10.35
C GLU A 304 -7.52 -17.87 -10.80
N TRP A 305 -6.78 -17.27 -9.86
CA TRP A 305 -5.73 -16.32 -10.22
C TRP A 305 -4.49 -17.04 -10.74
N PRO A 306 -3.86 -16.56 -11.84
CA PRO A 306 -2.70 -17.25 -12.45
C PRO A 306 -1.51 -17.47 -11.52
N ILE A 307 -1.43 -16.68 -10.44
CA ILE A 307 -0.34 -16.71 -9.46
C ILE A 307 -0.64 -17.60 -8.25
N TYR A 308 -1.87 -18.10 -8.09
CA TYR A 308 -2.29 -18.83 -6.90
C TYR A 308 -1.52 -20.14 -6.71
N ASP A 309 -1.37 -20.93 -7.77
CA ASP A 309 -0.62 -22.18 -7.73
C ASP A 309 0.85 -21.97 -7.30
N GLU A 310 1.46 -20.84 -7.68
CA GLU A 310 2.82 -20.51 -7.27
C GLU A 310 2.91 -20.21 -5.76
N VAL A 311 1.90 -19.56 -5.18
CA VAL A 311 1.84 -19.30 -3.72
C VAL A 311 1.71 -20.62 -2.96
N VAL A 312 0.83 -21.52 -3.41
CA VAL A 312 0.65 -22.84 -2.81
C VAL A 312 1.93 -23.68 -2.94
N GLN A 313 2.61 -23.64 -4.09
CA GLN A 313 3.89 -24.33 -4.29
C GLN A 313 5.00 -23.77 -3.39
N LEU A 314 5.06 -22.45 -3.22
CA LEU A 314 6.02 -21.79 -2.35
C LEU A 314 5.83 -22.21 -0.88
N GLU A 315 4.57 -22.19 -0.41
CA GLU A 315 4.23 -22.65 0.94
C GLU A 315 4.65 -24.11 1.17
N ASN A 316 4.27 -24.99 0.24
CA ASN A 316 4.62 -26.41 0.34
C ASN A 316 6.14 -26.64 0.32
N ALA A 317 6.88 -25.90 -0.52
CA ALA A 317 8.33 -25.99 -0.59
C ALA A 317 8.99 -25.50 0.71
N ALA A 318 8.51 -24.40 1.29
CA ALA A 318 9.01 -23.87 2.55
C ALA A 318 8.78 -24.84 3.71
N VAL A 319 7.55 -25.33 3.88
CA VAL A 319 7.21 -26.29 4.94
C VAL A 319 7.99 -27.60 4.78
N ALA A 320 8.11 -28.12 3.55
CA ALA A 320 8.91 -29.31 3.29
C ALA A 320 10.41 -29.09 3.60
N GLY A 321 10.93 -27.90 3.27
CA GLY A 321 12.31 -27.51 3.59
C GLY A 321 12.57 -27.44 5.09
N ILE A 322 11.67 -26.83 5.86
CA ILE A 322 11.75 -26.77 7.32
C ILE A 322 11.75 -28.18 7.92
N ASN A 323 10.84 -29.05 7.46
CA ASN A 323 10.81 -30.46 7.89
C ASN A 323 12.14 -31.18 7.63
N LYS A 324 12.70 -31.03 6.43
CA LYS A 324 14.01 -31.63 6.10
C LYS A 324 15.12 -31.14 7.01
N ILE A 325 15.14 -29.85 7.37
CA ILE A 325 16.15 -29.30 8.29
C ILE A 325 16.00 -29.89 9.70
N ILE A 326 14.77 -30.01 10.21
CA ILE A 326 14.50 -30.62 11.51
C ILE A 326 14.91 -32.10 11.50
N GLU A 327 14.55 -32.85 10.46
CA GLU A 327 14.93 -34.26 10.29
C GLU A 327 16.44 -34.44 10.19
N ALA A 328 17.13 -33.60 9.42
CA ALA A 328 18.58 -33.59 9.32
C ALA A 328 19.23 -33.35 10.69
N SER A 329 18.69 -32.42 11.48
CA SER A 329 19.21 -32.13 12.82
C SER A 329 19.07 -33.33 13.76
N SER A 330 17.99 -34.13 13.63
CA SER A 330 17.80 -35.35 14.42
C SER A 330 18.88 -36.41 14.15
N GLN A 331 19.53 -36.37 12.98
CA GLN A 331 20.58 -37.32 12.60
C GLN A 331 21.94 -36.93 13.17
N SER A 332 22.28 -35.64 13.17
CA SER A 332 23.61 -35.14 13.52
C SER A 332 23.76 -34.73 14.99
N ILE A 333 22.66 -34.41 15.68
CA ILE A 333 22.73 -33.87 17.04
C ILE A 333 22.98 -34.94 18.12
N THR A 334 23.74 -34.58 19.15
CA THR A 334 23.94 -35.41 20.33
C THR A 334 22.78 -35.27 21.32
N PRO A 335 22.41 -36.32 22.09
CA PRO A 335 21.25 -36.30 23.00
C PRO A 335 21.23 -35.16 24.02
N ASP A 336 22.39 -34.70 24.48
CA ASP A 336 22.53 -33.60 25.46
C ASP A 336 22.22 -32.21 24.87
N LYS A 337 22.26 -32.06 23.54
CA LYS A 337 21.98 -30.80 22.82
C LYS A 337 20.57 -30.72 22.25
N VAL A 338 19.80 -31.81 22.33
CA VAL A 338 18.43 -31.88 21.78
C VAL A 338 17.51 -30.85 22.44
N SER A 339 17.50 -30.74 23.77
CA SER A 339 16.58 -29.85 24.49
C SER A 339 16.78 -28.36 24.15
N PRO A 340 18.01 -27.80 24.22
CA PRO A 340 18.25 -26.42 23.82
C PRO A 340 17.91 -26.14 22.35
N LEU A 341 18.23 -27.06 21.43
CA LEU A 341 17.88 -26.88 20.02
C LEU A 341 16.37 -26.91 19.80
N TYR A 342 15.68 -27.87 20.42
CA TYR A 342 14.23 -28.02 20.32
C TYR A 342 13.51 -26.72 20.76
N SER A 343 13.92 -26.12 21.87
CA SER A 343 13.37 -24.83 22.31
C SER A 343 13.57 -23.71 21.29
N LYS A 344 14.78 -23.57 20.71
CA LYS A 344 15.04 -22.58 19.65
C LYS A 344 14.20 -22.83 18.40
N ILE A 345 14.03 -24.09 17.99
CA ILE A 345 13.19 -24.43 16.83
C ILE A 345 11.73 -24.04 17.11
N LEU A 346 11.20 -24.29 18.30
CA LEU A 346 9.84 -23.88 18.66
C LEU A 346 9.67 -22.36 18.61
N GLU A 347 10.66 -21.59 19.06
CA GLU A 347 10.62 -20.12 18.97
C GLU A 347 10.54 -19.68 17.51
N VAL A 348 11.43 -20.16 16.64
CA VAL A 348 11.41 -19.80 15.22
C VAL A 348 10.12 -20.24 14.53
N LEU A 349 9.63 -21.46 14.80
CA LEU A 349 8.36 -21.93 14.26
C LEU A 349 7.18 -21.07 14.73
N SER A 350 7.20 -20.58 15.97
CA SER A 350 6.16 -19.67 16.46
C SER A 350 6.17 -18.31 15.73
N GLU A 351 7.37 -17.78 15.42
CA GLU A 351 7.49 -16.56 14.61
C GLU A 351 6.91 -16.75 13.21
N ILE A 352 7.13 -17.93 12.60
CA ILE A 352 6.58 -18.28 11.28
C ILE A 352 5.06 -18.47 11.36
N ASP A 353 4.54 -19.18 12.37
CA ASP A 353 3.11 -19.43 12.54
C ASP A 353 2.30 -18.12 12.64
N ARG A 354 2.83 -17.09 13.30
CA ARG A 354 2.17 -15.77 13.38
C ARG A 354 2.06 -15.06 12.02
N ARG A 355 2.85 -15.48 11.04
CA ARG A 355 2.90 -14.91 9.70
C ARG A 355 2.10 -15.73 8.68
N CYS A 356 1.55 -16.87 9.08
CA CYS A 356 0.75 -17.77 8.25
C CYS A 356 -0.68 -17.89 8.81
N VAL A 357 -1.62 -18.27 7.97
CA VAL A 357 -2.96 -18.68 8.42
C VAL A 357 -2.99 -20.16 8.80
N VAL A 358 -2.19 -20.97 8.13
CA VAL A 358 -1.94 -22.36 8.54
C VAL A 358 -0.85 -22.44 9.60
N SER A 359 -0.98 -23.39 10.54
CA SER A 359 0.09 -23.66 11.51
C SER A 359 1.18 -24.53 10.88
N VAL A 360 2.34 -23.91 10.63
CA VAL A 360 3.55 -24.60 10.18
C VAL A 360 4.08 -25.52 11.28
N SER A 361 4.00 -25.11 12.55
CA SER A 361 4.43 -25.95 13.66
C SER A 361 3.65 -27.27 13.75
N GLU A 362 2.34 -27.25 13.47
CA GLU A 362 1.53 -28.48 13.36
C GLU A 362 1.98 -29.37 12.19
N LYS A 363 2.28 -28.77 11.03
CA LYS A 363 2.82 -29.49 9.86
C LYS A 363 4.22 -30.07 10.12
N CYS A 364 4.96 -29.52 11.08
CA CYS A 364 6.29 -29.98 11.49
C CYS A 364 6.29 -30.95 12.68
N LYS A 365 5.12 -31.27 13.25
CA LYS A 365 5.02 -32.08 14.47
C LYS A 365 5.73 -33.44 14.37
N ALA A 366 5.59 -34.14 13.25
CA ALA A 366 6.21 -35.45 13.07
C ALA A 366 7.75 -35.38 13.11
N SER A 367 8.36 -34.39 12.44
CA SER A 367 9.80 -34.19 12.43
C SER A 367 10.31 -33.71 13.80
N LEU A 368 9.52 -32.90 14.52
CA LEU A 368 9.81 -32.53 15.91
C LEU A 368 9.79 -33.74 16.86
N ASP A 369 8.80 -34.63 16.72
CA ASP A 369 8.70 -35.86 17.53
C ASP A 369 9.91 -36.78 17.28
N GLN A 370 10.42 -36.85 16.04
CA GLN A 370 11.66 -37.57 15.72
C GLN A 370 12.90 -36.98 16.42
N LEU A 371 13.00 -35.65 16.48
CA LEU A 371 14.07 -34.97 17.21
C LEU A 371 13.97 -35.27 18.72
N VAL A 372 12.77 -35.19 19.30
CA VAL A 372 12.53 -35.49 20.72
C VAL A 372 12.83 -36.95 21.06
N ALA A 373 12.57 -37.90 20.15
CA ALA A 373 12.84 -39.32 20.36
C ALA A 373 14.33 -39.65 20.63
N LYS A 374 15.25 -38.75 20.28
CA LYS A 374 16.69 -38.87 20.61
C LYS A 374 16.97 -38.67 22.11
N SER A 375 16.04 -38.09 22.86
CA SER A 375 16.16 -37.84 24.30
C SER A 375 14.86 -38.21 25.02
N PRO A 376 14.72 -39.47 25.52
CA PRO A 376 13.51 -39.91 26.22
C PRO A 376 13.16 -39.09 27.47
N SER A 377 14.15 -38.49 28.13
CA SER A 377 13.93 -37.59 29.26
C SER A 377 13.20 -36.32 28.85
N LEU A 378 13.47 -35.79 27.65
CA LEU A 378 12.84 -34.58 27.12
C LEU A 378 11.35 -34.77 26.89
N ALA A 379 10.91 -35.91 26.37
CA ALA A 379 9.49 -36.20 26.18
C ALA A 379 8.68 -36.08 27.50
N ASN A 380 9.24 -36.64 28.59
CA ASN A 380 8.63 -36.52 29.92
C ASN A 380 8.66 -35.08 30.45
N GLN A 381 9.73 -34.34 30.17
CA GLN A 381 9.85 -32.93 30.54
C GLN A 381 8.81 -32.06 29.82
N ILE A 382 8.59 -32.26 28.51
CA ILE A 382 7.57 -31.55 27.73
C ILE A 382 6.19 -31.76 28.36
N ALA A 383 5.81 -33.01 28.65
CA ALA A 383 4.50 -33.32 29.24
C ALA A 383 4.35 -32.79 30.68
N ALA A 384 5.43 -32.72 31.46
CA ALA A 384 5.43 -32.10 32.78
C ALA A 384 5.30 -30.58 32.70
N TYR A 385 6.07 -29.97 31.78
CA TYR A 385 6.09 -28.53 31.54
C TYR A 385 4.72 -28.02 31.06
N GLU A 386 4.12 -28.68 30.07
CA GLU A 386 2.79 -28.33 29.57
C GLU A 386 1.74 -28.32 30.68
N ARG A 387 1.75 -29.32 31.56
CA ARG A 387 0.86 -29.37 32.73
C ARG A 387 1.12 -28.22 33.70
N ALA A 388 2.37 -27.85 33.92
CA ALA A 388 2.75 -26.77 34.82
C ALA A 388 2.30 -25.39 34.32
N VAL A 389 2.41 -25.11 33.02
CA VAL A 389 2.15 -23.77 32.46
C VAL A 389 0.73 -23.58 31.91
N SER A 390 0.01 -24.66 31.58
CA SER A 390 -1.30 -24.59 30.91
C SER A 390 -2.36 -23.75 31.64
N GLN A 391 -2.58 -24.00 32.93
CA GLN A 391 -3.59 -23.26 33.72
C GLN A 391 -3.19 -21.80 33.94
N PRO A 392 -1.96 -21.48 34.40
CA PRO A 392 -1.51 -20.09 34.51
C PRO A 392 -1.68 -19.30 33.20
N MET A 393 -1.27 -19.88 32.07
CA MET A 393 -1.38 -19.23 30.76
C MET A 393 -2.84 -19.01 30.35
N ARG A 394 -3.72 -19.98 30.61
CA ARG A 394 -5.17 -19.83 30.39
C ARG A 394 -5.75 -18.67 31.20
N TRP A 395 -5.41 -18.58 32.48
CA TRP A 395 -5.89 -17.49 33.34
C TRP A 395 -5.39 -16.13 32.89
N ARG A 396 -4.10 -16.01 32.56
CA ARG A 396 -3.51 -14.78 32.02
C ARG A 396 -4.21 -14.32 30.74
N ARG A 397 -4.46 -15.25 29.81
CA ARG A 397 -5.16 -14.95 28.56
C ARG A 397 -6.57 -14.42 28.80
N LEU A 398 -7.33 -15.08 29.68
CA LEU A 398 -8.69 -14.64 30.04
C LEU A 398 -8.67 -13.25 30.70
N PHE A 399 -7.71 -13.00 31.59
CA PHE A 399 -7.58 -11.71 32.27
C PHE A 399 -7.20 -10.59 31.30
N ALA A 400 -6.25 -10.82 30.39
CA ALA A 400 -5.86 -9.86 29.36
C ALA A 400 -7.03 -9.54 28.42
N GLN A 401 -7.82 -10.54 28.02
CA GLN A 401 -9.04 -10.35 27.23
C GLN A 401 -10.09 -9.52 27.98
N GLN A 402 -10.31 -9.78 29.27
CA GLN A 402 -11.25 -8.98 30.07
C GLN A 402 -10.79 -7.52 30.21
N GLN A 403 -9.49 -7.28 30.39
CA GLN A 403 -8.94 -5.93 30.44
C GLN A 403 -9.08 -5.18 29.12
N GLU A 404 -8.80 -5.84 27.98
CA GLU A 404 -9.07 -5.29 26.66
C GLU A 404 -10.55 -4.92 26.50
N MET A 405 -11.47 -5.82 26.86
CA MET A 405 -12.92 -5.53 26.74
C MET A 405 -13.34 -4.28 27.51
N MET A 406 -12.66 -3.94 28.60
CA MET A 406 -12.92 -2.71 29.35
C MET A 406 -12.33 -1.49 28.66
N LEU A 407 -11.07 -1.58 28.18
CA LEU A 407 -10.37 -0.49 27.51
C LEU A 407 -10.97 -0.16 26.14
N ALA A 408 -11.31 -1.19 25.36
CA ALA A 408 -11.81 -1.06 23.99
C ALA A 408 -13.18 -0.39 23.88
N ARG A 409 -13.94 -0.23 24.99
CA ARG A 409 -15.26 0.44 24.98
C ARG A 409 -15.24 1.86 24.42
N LYS A 410 -14.10 2.55 24.52
CA LYS A 410 -13.91 3.93 24.05
C LYS A 410 -13.26 4.01 22.64
N TYR A 411 -13.06 2.88 21.98
CA TYR A 411 -12.35 2.79 20.70
C TYR A 411 -13.27 2.15 19.65
N VAL A 412 -13.27 2.74 18.45
CA VAL A 412 -13.97 2.18 17.29
C VAL A 412 -12.97 1.40 16.46
N ASP A 413 -13.37 0.29 15.86
CA ASP A 413 -12.53 -0.41 14.88
C ASP A 413 -12.08 0.55 13.77
N ALA A 414 -10.78 0.55 13.44
CA ALA A 414 -10.21 1.49 12.48
C ALA A 414 -10.84 1.39 11.09
N ALA A 415 -11.04 0.16 10.58
CA ALA A 415 -11.69 -0.05 9.29
C ALA A 415 -13.17 0.40 9.33
N ALA A 416 -13.89 0.14 10.44
CA ALA A 416 -15.23 0.66 10.63
C ALA A 416 -15.25 2.19 10.64
N LYS A 417 -14.32 2.84 11.35
CA LYS A 417 -14.21 4.31 11.43
C LYS A 417 -13.99 4.93 10.04
N LEU A 418 -13.18 4.31 9.20
CA LEU A 418 -12.92 4.77 7.83
C LEU A 418 -14.11 4.57 6.89
N ASN A 419 -14.84 3.47 7.05
CA ASN A 419 -16.01 3.14 6.23
C ASN A 419 -17.31 3.82 6.71
N ASN A 420 -17.30 4.49 7.87
CA ASN A 420 -18.46 5.20 8.39
C ASN A 420 -18.84 6.39 7.51
N LYS A 421 -20.16 6.63 7.42
CA LYS A 421 -20.70 7.82 6.76
C LYS A 421 -20.74 8.97 7.76
N GLU A 422 -20.13 10.08 7.41
CA GLU A 422 -20.11 11.30 8.22
C GLU A 422 -20.32 12.54 7.36
N VAL A 423 -20.78 13.62 7.98
CA VAL A 423 -20.78 14.95 7.35
C VAL A 423 -19.34 15.44 7.29
N ILE A 424 -18.89 15.84 6.10
CA ILE A 424 -17.54 16.36 5.89
C ILE A 424 -17.45 17.78 6.44
N THR A 425 -16.59 17.97 7.44
CA THR A 425 -16.37 19.27 8.10
C THR A 425 -15.02 19.89 7.75
N LYS A 426 -14.06 19.07 7.32
CA LYS A 426 -12.75 19.52 6.81
C LYS A 426 -12.70 19.30 5.31
N HIS A 427 -12.35 20.33 4.55
CA HIS A 427 -12.09 20.22 3.11
C HIS A 427 -11.10 21.29 2.65
N ASN A 428 -10.37 21.01 1.58
CA ASN A 428 -9.46 21.94 0.89
C ASN A 428 -9.92 22.21 -0.56
N LYS A 429 -11.11 21.74 -0.93
CA LYS A 429 -11.72 21.95 -2.25
C LYS A 429 -11.77 23.45 -2.57
N PRO A 430 -11.15 23.92 -3.67
CA PRO A 430 -11.24 25.31 -4.09
C PRO A 430 -12.69 25.73 -4.38
N GLU A 431 -13.06 26.95 -3.98
CA GLU A 431 -14.44 27.46 -4.11
C GLU A 431 -14.95 27.48 -5.56
N MET A 432 -14.06 27.57 -6.56
CA MET A 432 -14.48 27.55 -7.97
C MET A 432 -15.24 26.26 -8.30
N TYR A 433 -14.86 25.11 -7.73
CA TYR A 433 -15.53 23.83 -7.95
C TYR A 433 -16.89 23.69 -7.24
N GLY A 434 -17.43 24.79 -6.71
CA GLY A 434 -18.67 24.85 -5.94
C GLY A 434 -18.54 24.37 -4.50
N GLY A 435 -19.62 24.57 -3.74
CA GLY A 435 -19.69 24.19 -2.33
C GLY A 435 -19.47 22.71 -2.05
N VAL A 436 -19.18 22.41 -0.78
CA VAL A 436 -19.08 21.04 -0.28
C VAL A 436 -20.46 20.57 0.16
N SER A 437 -20.82 19.35 -0.23
CA SER A 437 -22.10 18.78 0.16
C SER A 437 -22.16 18.56 1.67
N THR A 438 -23.29 18.91 2.28
CA THR A 438 -23.57 18.61 3.69
C THR A 438 -24.15 17.21 3.89
N ALA A 439 -24.28 16.41 2.82
CA ALA A 439 -24.75 15.03 2.91
C ALA A 439 -23.68 14.13 3.53
N GLU A 440 -24.11 13.16 4.33
CA GLU A 440 -23.23 12.16 4.90
C GLU A 440 -22.64 11.27 3.79
N ARG A 441 -21.32 11.09 3.82
CA ARG A 441 -20.60 10.20 2.90
C ARG A 441 -19.45 9.48 3.60
N ILE A 442 -18.99 8.40 2.99
CA ILE A 442 -17.87 7.60 3.51
C ILE A 442 -16.62 8.47 3.56
N ILE A 443 -15.97 8.54 4.72
CA ILE A 443 -14.80 9.38 4.97
C ILE A 443 -13.61 8.97 4.10
N ALA A 444 -13.39 7.66 4.01
CA ALA A 444 -12.33 7.04 3.23
C ALA A 444 -12.95 6.20 2.10
N PRO A 445 -13.38 6.82 0.99
CA PRO A 445 -14.09 6.11 -0.06
C PRO A 445 -13.18 5.04 -0.71
N PRO A 446 -13.75 3.92 -1.20
CA PRO A 446 -12.99 2.81 -1.75
C PRO A 446 -12.30 3.10 -3.09
N THR A 447 -12.70 4.16 -3.79
CA THR A 447 -12.21 4.49 -5.14
C THR A 447 -11.86 5.97 -5.27
N PHE A 448 -11.10 6.31 -6.31
CA PHE A 448 -10.79 7.69 -6.71
C PHE A 448 -12.01 8.43 -7.27
N SER A 449 -13.01 8.62 -6.41
CA SER A 449 -14.30 9.27 -6.73
C SER A 449 -14.21 10.80 -6.83
N GLN A 450 -13.16 11.39 -6.27
CA GLN A 450 -12.83 12.81 -6.33
C GLN A 450 -11.29 12.95 -6.29
N PRO A 451 -10.72 14.14 -6.53
CA PRO A 451 -9.28 14.36 -6.41
C PRO A 451 -8.71 13.83 -5.08
N ALA A 452 -7.63 13.07 -5.16
CA ALA A 452 -6.97 12.38 -4.05
C ALA A 452 -6.60 13.34 -2.92
N GLU A 453 -6.10 14.53 -3.27
CA GLU A 453 -5.75 15.58 -2.29
C GLU A 453 -6.96 16.07 -1.49
N TRP A 454 -8.16 16.05 -2.07
CA TRP A 454 -9.41 16.39 -1.39
C TRP A 454 -9.83 15.23 -0.48
N MET A 455 -9.75 13.99 -0.99
CA MET A 455 -10.05 12.79 -0.20
C MET A 455 -9.20 12.71 1.07
N VAL A 456 -7.88 12.92 0.96
CA VAL A 456 -6.97 12.89 2.11
C VAL A 456 -7.29 13.99 3.11
N TYR A 457 -7.55 15.21 2.63
CA TYR A 457 -7.87 16.33 3.50
C TYR A 457 -9.20 16.13 4.22
N GLU A 458 -10.21 15.59 3.54
CA GLU A 458 -11.49 15.22 4.16
C GLU A 458 -11.30 14.11 5.19
N ALA A 459 -10.52 13.08 4.86
CA ALA A 459 -10.18 12.01 5.79
C ALA A 459 -9.38 12.48 7.01
N SER A 460 -8.67 13.61 6.94
CA SER A 460 -7.95 14.20 8.07
C SER A 460 -8.86 14.58 9.26
N GLN A 461 -10.18 14.54 9.10
CA GLN A 461 -11.11 14.66 10.22
C GLN A 461 -11.06 13.47 11.21
N VAL A 462 -10.51 12.32 10.78
CA VAL A 462 -10.28 11.16 11.68
C VAL A 462 -9.06 11.35 12.57
N ILE A 463 -8.16 12.28 12.25
CA ILE A 463 -7.00 12.60 13.09
C ILE A 463 -7.49 13.11 14.45
N GLY A 464 -6.95 12.52 15.51
CA GLY A 464 -7.37 12.78 16.89
C GLY A 464 -8.48 11.88 17.40
N THR A 465 -9.05 11.02 16.56
CA THR A 465 -10.06 10.04 17.00
C THR A 465 -9.40 8.77 17.53
N THR A 466 -10.07 8.14 18.50
CA THR A 466 -9.61 6.88 19.11
C THR A 466 -10.08 5.68 18.30
N VAL A 467 -9.13 4.86 17.85
CA VAL A 467 -9.39 3.65 17.06
C VAL A 467 -8.69 2.43 17.63
N SER A 468 -9.20 1.24 17.32
CA SER A 468 -8.58 -0.04 17.67
C SER A 468 -8.20 -0.85 16.43
N GLU A 469 -7.11 -1.59 16.56
CA GLU A 469 -6.63 -2.56 15.56
C GLU A 469 -6.39 -3.93 16.18
N LYS A 470 -6.27 -4.94 15.34
CA LYS A 470 -5.98 -6.32 15.72
C LYS A 470 -4.82 -6.89 14.91
N ASN A 471 -4.23 -7.97 15.43
CA ASN A 471 -3.16 -8.73 14.75
C ASN A 471 -1.98 -7.85 14.32
N VAL A 472 -1.47 -7.07 15.27
CA VAL A 472 -0.35 -6.15 15.07
C VAL A 472 0.96 -6.92 15.15
N VAL A 473 1.79 -6.80 14.12
CA VAL A 473 3.07 -7.52 14.01
C VAL A 473 4.21 -6.53 13.81
N ARG A 474 5.35 -6.76 14.45
CA ARG A 474 6.56 -5.95 14.26
C ARG A 474 6.98 -5.92 12.79
N LEU A 475 7.22 -4.73 12.24
CA LEU A 475 7.64 -4.58 10.84
C LEU A 475 9.01 -5.21 10.59
N VAL A 476 9.99 -4.77 11.37
CA VAL A 476 11.36 -5.29 11.40
C VAL A 476 11.93 -5.08 12.81
N LYS A 477 12.89 -5.91 13.21
CA LYS A 477 13.47 -5.91 14.58
C LYS A 477 14.11 -4.55 14.91
N GLU A 478 14.73 -3.88 13.93
CA GLU A 478 15.52 -2.66 14.12
C GLU A 478 14.67 -1.38 14.26
N LEU A 479 13.43 -1.39 13.80
CA LEU A 479 12.58 -0.19 13.72
C LEU A 479 11.46 -0.26 14.74
N PRO A 480 11.20 0.78 15.56
CA PRO A 480 10.15 0.78 16.60
C PRO A 480 8.75 0.97 16.00
N VAL A 481 8.43 0.19 14.97
CA VAL A 481 7.19 0.24 14.21
C VAL A 481 6.61 -1.17 14.10
N ALA A 482 5.33 -1.30 14.45
CA ALA A 482 4.52 -2.46 14.13
C ALA A 482 3.44 -2.10 13.12
N VAL A 483 2.84 -3.11 12.52
CA VAL A 483 1.82 -2.94 11.48
C VAL A 483 0.63 -3.85 11.76
N ALA A 484 -0.58 -3.30 11.64
CA ALA A 484 -1.78 -4.08 11.41
C ALA A 484 -1.86 -4.38 9.89
N PRO A 485 -1.82 -5.65 9.45
CA PRO A 485 -1.78 -6.03 8.03
C PRO A 485 -2.96 -5.51 7.22
N ILE A 486 -2.81 -5.53 5.88
CA ILE A 486 -3.84 -5.04 4.96
C ILE A 486 -5.13 -5.86 5.10
N ASN A 487 -6.24 -5.18 5.40
CA ASN A 487 -7.58 -5.72 5.41
C ASN A 487 -8.56 -4.74 4.76
N GLU A 488 -9.40 -5.22 3.84
CA GLU A 488 -10.38 -4.40 3.11
C GLU A 488 -9.82 -3.10 2.50
N GLY A 489 -8.57 -3.09 2.02
CA GLY A 489 -7.95 -1.87 1.47
C GLY A 489 -7.55 -0.85 2.54
N HIS A 490 -7.25 -1.30 3.76
CA HIS A 490 -6.70 -0.46 4.81
C HIS A 490 -5.64 -1.22 5.62
N TYR A 491 -4.64 -0.51 6.11
CA TYR A 491 -3.63 -1.02 7.05
C TYR A 491 -3.20 0.10 8.00
N SER A 492 -2.55 -0.26 9.11
CA SER A 492 -2.11 0.73 10.10
C SER A 492 -0.67 0.53 10.52
N ASN A 493 0.07 1.63 10.61
CA ASN A 493 1.38 1.68 11.26
C ASN A 493 1.21 2.11 12.72
N LEU A 494 2.02 1.51 13.58
CA LEU A 494 1.98 1.73 15.02
C LEU A 494 3.37 2.04 15.53
N LYS A 495 3.48 3.12 16.31
CA LYS A 495 4.71 3.41 17.05
C LYS A 495 4.78 2.53 18.30
N LEU A 496 5.89 1.83 18.49
CA LEU A 496 6.10 0.95 19.64
C LEU A 496 6.80 1.73 20.77
N ASP A 497 6.01 2.53 21.51
CA ASP A 497 6.51 3.40 22.60
C ASP A 497 6.04 3.02 24.00
N LEU A 498 5.17 2.01 24.13
CA LEU A 498 4.77 1.45 25.43
C LEU A 498 5.83 0.48 25.96
N ASN A 499 6.27 0.70 27.20
CA ASN A 499 7.22 -0.19 27.87
C ASN A 499 6.51 -1.47 28.34
N THR A 500 6.94 -2.62 27.82
CA THR A 500 6.42 -3.96 28.15
C THR A 500 7.35 -4.79 29.05
N ASP A 501 8.53 -4.29 29.40
CA ASP A 501 9.62 -5.08 30.01
C ASP A 501 9.20 -5.81 31.29
N ALA A 502 8.45 -5.13 32.16
CA ALA A 502 7.97 -5.72 33.41
C ALA A 502 6.99 -6.89 33.16
N GLN A 503 6.10 -6.74 32.19
CA GLN A 503 5.12 -7.76 31.81
C GLN A 503 5.79 -8.93 31.09
N VAL A 504 6.81 -8.68 30.27
CA VAL A 504 7.61 -9.73 29.65
C VAL A 504 8.39 -10.52 30.71
N ALA A 505 9.01 -9.85 31.68
CA ALA A 505 9.72 -10.51 32.77
C ALA A 505 8.78 -11.37 33.64
N ASP A 506 7.61 -10.85 33.98
CA ASP A 506 6.58 -11.58 34.71
C ASP A 506 6.03 -12.78 33.91
N LEU A 507 5.86 -12.64 32.59
CA LEU A 507 5.47 -13.74 31.71
C LEU A 507 6.55 -14.84 31.65
N LYS A 508 7.84 -14.47 31.54
CA LYS A 508 8.96 -15.43 31.60
C LYS A 508 8.96 -16.22 32.91
N SER A 509 8.76 -15.53 34.04
CA SER A 509 8.65 -16.18 35.34
C SER A 509 7.45 -17.13 35.41
N CYS A 510 6.30 -16.75 34.84
CA CYS A 510 5.11 -17.60 34.80
C CYS A 510 5.30 -18.85 33.92
N LEU A 511 6.12 -18.74 32.88
CA LEU A 511 6.49 -19.83 32.00
C LEU A 511 7.65 -20.67 32.54
N LEU A 512 8.18 -20.35 33.73
CA LEU A 512 9.32 -21.05 34.33
C LEU A 512 10.57 -21.03 33.44
N LEU A 513 10.77 -19.92 32.73
CA LEU A 513 11.89 -19.73 31.80
C LEU A 513 13.02 -18.97 32.48
N ASP A 514 14.24 -19.36 32.14
CA ASP A 514 15.48 -18.68 32.55
C ASP A 514 16.50 -18.71 31.41
N ASP A 515 17.70 -18.17 31.64
CA ASP A 515 18.74 -18.11 30.61
C ASP A 515 19.26 -19.49 30.16
N SER A 516 18.97 -20.54 30.92
CA SER A 516 19.41 -21.92 30.68
C SER A 516 18.31 -22.83 30.14
N HIS A 517 17.03 -22.49 30.35
CA HIS A 517 15.87 -23.30 30.00
C HIS A 517 14.88 -22.49 29.17
N GLY A 518 14.81 -22.82 27.87
CA GLY A 518 13.86 -22.26 26.92
C GLY A 518 12.48 -22.93 26.95
N PRO A 519 11.53 -22.43 26.16
CA PRO A 519 10.17 -22.98 26.07
C PRO A 519 10.18 -24.41 25.52
N LEU A 520 9.33 -25.27 26.09
CA LEU A 520 9.19 -26.67 25.65
C LEU A 520 7.87 -26.96 24.91
N THR A 521 7.01 -25.95 24.75
CA THR A 521 5.77 -26.03 23.99
C THR A 521 5.66 -24.87 23.03
N ILE A 522 4.97 -25.07 21.90
CA ILE A 522 4.78 -24.01 20.90
C ILE A 522 4.02 -22.81 21.49
N VAL A 523 3.06 -23.05 22.40
CA VAL A 523 2.31 -21.98 23.09
C VAL A 523 3.21 -21.11 23.95
N ALA A 524 4.16 -21.71 24.68
CA ALA A 524 5.11 -20.95 25.49
C ALA A 524 6.14 -20.22 24.63
N ALA A 525 6.58 -20.86 23.54
CA ALA A 525 7.48 -20.26 22.58
C ALA A 525 6.86 -19.04 21.90
N ASP A 526 5.62 -19.18 21.42
CA ASP A 526 4.84 -18.08 20.86
C ASP A 526 4.64 -16.95 21.87
N ALA A 527 4.27 -17.27 23.11
CA ALA A 527 4.06 -16.28 24.16
C ALA A 527 5.30 -15.41 24.45
N ILE A 528 6.51 -15.97 24.42
CA ILE A 528 7.74 -15.19 24.64
C ILE A 528 8.23 -14.52 23.37
N SER A 529 8.21 -15.21 22.24
CA SER A 529 8.71 -14.65 20.99
C SER A 529 7.84 -13.46 20.54
N SER A 530 6.51 -13.57 20.63
CA SER A 530 5.59 -12.45 20.33
C SER A 530 5.72 -11.30 21.34
N ALA A 531 5.82 -11.59 22.64
CA ALA A 531 6.07 -10.57 23.66
C ALA A 531 7.39 -9.82 23.45
N THR A 532 8.44 -10.52 23.03
CA THR A 532 9.77 -9.95 22.76
C THR A 532 9.78 -9.17 21.45
N ALA A 533 9.11 -9.67 20.41
CA ALA A 533 8.94 -8.97 19.14
C ALA A 533 8.03 -7.73 19.26
N GLN A 534 7.25 -7.64 20.35
CA GLN A 534 6.17 -6.66 20.54
C GLN A 534 5.06 -6.82 19.50
N ASP A 535 4.72 -8.09 19.21
CA ASP A 535 3.52 -8.45 18.47
C ASP A 535 2.32 -8.38 19.41
N TYR A 536 1.25 -7.72 18.98
CA TYR A 536 0.08 -7.51 19.82
C TYR A 536 -1.16 -8.02 19.12
N ALA A 537 -1.98 -8.74 19.87
CA ALA A 537 -3.21 -9.28 19.34
C ALA A 537 -4.31 -8.21 19.24
N ALA A 538 -4.24 -7.15 20.05
CA ALA A 538 -5.04 -5.95 19.88
C ALA A 538 -4.32 -4.69 20.38
N VAL A 539 -4.77 -3.53 19.91
CA VAL A 539 -4.25 -2.21 20.31
C VAL A 539 -5.38 -1.20 20.24
N GLY A 540 -5.33 -0.19 21.09
CA GLY A 540 -6.14 1.01 20.96
C GLY A 540 -5.30 2.25 21.11
N GLY A 541 -5.53 3.22 20.24
CA GLY A 541 -4.74 4.45 20.19
C GLY A 541 -5.47 5.57 19.49
N GLU A 542 -4.75 6.68 19.31
CA GLU A 542 -5.23 7.86 18.59
C GLU A 542 -4.66 7.87 17.16
N VAL A 543 -5.48 8.23 16.19
CA VAL A 543 -5.02 8.45 14.81
C VAL A 543 -4.16 9.72 14.76
N ALA A 544 -2.87 9.55 14.50
CA ALA A 544 -1.93 10.65 14.35
C ALA A 544 -1.85 11.18 12.91
N ALA A 545 -1.99 10.30 11.92
CA ALA A 545 -2.02 10.67 10.50
C ALA A 545 -2.85 9.69 9.67
N VAL A 546 -3.28 10.15 8.48
CA VAL A 546 -4.02 9.37 7.49
C VAL A 546 -3.39 9.59 6.12
N HIS A 547 -3.23 8.52 5.36
CA HIS A 547 -2.61 8.53 4.04
C HIS A 547 -3.43 7.73 3.04
N LEU A 548 -3.27 8.09 1.76
CA LEU A 548 -3.96 7.47 0.63
C LEU A 548 -2.96 6.94 -0.39
N GLU A 549 -3.18 5.70 -0.81
CA GLU A 549 -2.43 5.01 -1.86
C GLU A 549 -3.39 4.40 -2.88
N GLY A 550 -2.91 4.08 -4.09
CA GLY A 550 -3.61 3.15 -4.97
C GLY A 550 -3.40 1.73 -4.47
N PHE A 551 -4.46 0.91 -4.39
CA PHE A 551 -4.37 -0.46 -3.90
C PHE A 551 -3.33 -1.29 -4.68
N VAL A 552 -3.41 -1.27 -6.01
CA VAL A 552 -2.48 -2.00 -6.87
C VAL A 552 -1.05 -1.44 -6.79
N THR A 553 -0.88 -0.13 -6.55
CA THR A 553 0.45 0.47 -6.33
C THR A 553 1.05 0.00 -5.01
N ARG A 554 0.29 0.02 -3.91
CA ARG A 554 0.75 -0.45 -2.58
C ARG A 554 1.16 -1.91 -2.62
N VAL A 555 0.35 -2.75 -3.27
CA VAL A 555 0.60 -4.19 -3.39
C VAL A 555 1.74 -4.49 -4.38
N GLY A 556 1.77 -3.81 -5.53
CA GLY A 556 2.72 -4.05 -6.61
C GLY A 556 4.11 -3.45 -6.39
N THR A 557 4.26 -2.55 -5.41
CA THR A 557 5.55 -1.91 -5.04
C THR A 557 5.96 -2.22 -3.61
N LEU A 558 5.46 -3.32 -3.04
CA LEU A 558 5.79 -3.75 -1.70
C LEU A 558 7.28 -4.10 -1.61
N PRO A 559 8.08 -3.41 -0.76
CA PRO A 559 9.46 -3.82 -0.53
C PRO A 559 9.48 -5.22 0.09
N ASN A 560 10.49 -6.04 -0.23
CA ASN A 560 10.61 -7.39 0.34
C ASN A 560 10.56 -7.39 1.89
N LYS A 561 11.19 -6.38 2.51
CA LYS A 561 11.16 -6.19 3.98
C LYS A 561 9.78 -5.86 4.56
N ALA A 562 8.82 -5.45 3.73
CA ALA A 562 7.45 -5.15 4.13
C ALA A 562 6.48 -6.33 3.86
N HIS A 563 7.01 -7.54 3.66
CA HIS A 563 6.21 -8.75 3.52
C HIS A 563 5.23 -8.97 4.69
N VAL A 564 5.41 -8.33 5.85
CA VAL A 564 4.46 -8.33 6.99
C VAL A 564 3.08 -7.77 6.68
N LEU A 565 2.92 -6.97 5.61
CA LEU A 565 1.63 -6.40 5.23
C LEU A 565 0.63 -7.45 4.73
N VAL A 566 1.13 -8.63 4.34
CA VAL A 566 0.35 -9.75 3.83
C VAL A 566 0.84 -11.05 4.51
N PRO A 567 -0.05 -11.96 4.93
CA PRO A 567 0.39 -13.27 5.41
C PRO A 567 1.21 -14.04 4.36
N LEU A 568 2.20 -14.82 4.80
CA LEU A 568 3.16 -15.53 3.93
C LEU A 568 2.49 -16.50 2.95
N ASP A 569 1.36 -17.07 3.35
CA ASP A 569 0.56 -18.07 2.64
C ASP A 569 -0.66 -17.47 1.93
N LYS A 570 -0.74 -16.14 1.79
CA LYS A 570 -1.88 -15.46 1.18
C LYS A 570 -1.49 -14.38 0.18
N LEU A 571 -2.49 -14.01 -0.63
CA LEU A 571 -2.45 -12.83 -1.48
C LEU A 571 -3.41 -11.77 -0.93
N PRO A 572 -3.11 -10.47 -1.12
CA PRO A 572 -4.05 -9.43 -0.76
C PRO A 572 -5.27 -9.49 -1.68
N ILE A 573 -6.46 -9.38 -1.08
CA ILE A 573 -7.72 -9.51 -1.81
C ILE A 573 -8.27 -8.10 -2.08
N PRO A 574 -8.43 -7.69 -3.35
CA PRO A 574 -9.10 -6.44 -3.67
C PRO A 574 -10.58 -6.50 -3.26
N ARG A 575 -11.20 -5.35 -3.01
CA ARG A 575 -12.64 -5.28 -2.72
C ARG A 575 -13.43 -5.84 -3.91
N ALA A 576 -14.43 -6.67 -3.61
CA ALA A 576 -15.28 -7.27 -4.63
C ALA A 576 -16.10 -6.19 -5.37
N ASN A 577 -16.54 -6.52 -6.59
CA ASN A 577 -17.38 -5.67 -7.45
C ASN A 577 -16.74 -4.35 -7.92
N LEU A 578 -15.43 -4.16 -7.73
CA LEU A 578 -14.70 -2.98 -8.19
C LEU A 578 -13.43 -3.40 -8.95
N PRO A 579 -13.10 -2.80 -10.11
CA PRO A 579 -11.83 -3.05 -10.77
C PRO A 579 -10.66 -2.66 -9.86
N PRO A 580 -9.68 -3.55 -9.59
CA PRO A 580 -8.64 -3.31 -8.59
C PRO A 580 -7.84 -2.02 -8.80
N VAL A 581 -7.54 -1.66 -10.06
CA VAL A 581 -6.79 -0.44 -10.41
C VAL A 581 -7.47 0.86 -9.97
N THR A 582 -8.80 0.82 -9.78
CA THR A 582 -9.58 1.99 -9.31
C THR A 582 -9.62 2.11 -7.79
N GLN A 583 -9.19 1.05 -7.09
CA GLN A 583 -9.34 0.95 -5.65
C GLN A 583 -8.24 1.73 -4.92
N THR A 584 -8.64 2.30 -3.81
CA THR A 584 -7.77 3.00 -2.86
C THR A 584 -7.29 2.05 -1.77
N CYS A 585 -6.15 2.37 -1.19
CA CYS A 585 -5.67 1.78 0.05
C CYS A 585 -5.38 2.89 1.06
N TRP A 586 -5.98 2.80 2.24
CA TRP A 586 -5.86 3.79 3.30
C TRP A 586 -4.88 3.33 4.37
N ARG A 587 -3.95 4.20 4.75
CA ARG A 587 -3.04 3.95 5.87
C ARG A 587 -3.35 4.87 7.03
N LEU A 588 -3.44 4.31 8.24
CA LEU A 588 -3.45 5.11 9.46
C LEU A 588 -2.11 4.99 10.19
N ASP A 589 -1.59 6.10 10.69
CA ASP A 589 -0.53 6.06 11.68
C ASP A 589 -1.17 6.24 13.06
N ILE A 590 -1.09 5.20 13.89
CA ILE A 590 -1.74 5.14 15.20
C ILE A 590 -0.68 5.30 16.29
N LYS A 591 -0.96 6.18 17.25
CA LYS A 591 -0.20 6.30 18.49
C LYS A 591 -0.90 5.47 19.58
N PRO A 592 -0.32 4.35 20.04
CA PRO A 592 -0.97 3.48 21.01
C PRO A 592 -1.16 4.15 22.37
N HIS A 593 -2.36 3.98 22.93
CA HIS A 593 -2.65 4.29 24.34
C HIS A 593 -2.54 3.04 25.19
N TRP A 594 -2.98 1.91 24.65
CA TRP A 594 -2.86 0.59 25.26
C TRP A 594 -2.60 -0.46 24.20
N VAL A 595 -1.91 -1.53 24.59
CA VAL A 595 -1.67 -2.72 23.78
C VAL A 595 -2.07 -3.96 24.56
N ARG A 596 -2.67 -4.92 23.88
CA ARG A 596 -2.93 -6.26 24.40
C ARG A 596 -2.02 -7.25 23.70
N HIS A 597 -1.11 -7.80 24.48
CA HIS A 597 -0.50 -9.09 24.18
C HIS A 597 -1.44 -10.23 24.61
N ASP A 598 -1.28 -11.44 24.10
CA ASP A 598 -2.17 -12.55 24.43
C ASP A 598 -2.25 -12.89 25.91
N TYR A 599 -1.24 -12.51 26.70
CA TYR A 599 -1.15 -12.85 28.12
C TYR A 599 -1.06 -11.64 29.07
N PHE A 600 -1.07 -10.41 28.55
CA PHE A 600 -1.05 -9.20 29.37
C PHE A 600 -1.54 -7.97 28.59
N VAL A 601 -1.89 -6.92 29.33
CA VAL A 601 -2.19 -5.60 28.78
C VAL A 601 -1.24 -4.58 29.37
N VAL A 602 -0.79 -3.64 28.54
CA VAL A 602 -0.08 -2.44 28.97
C VAL A 602 -0.88 -1.23 28.52
N SER A 603 -1.08 -0.29 29.43
CA SER A 603 -1.82 0.94 29.16
C SER A 603 -1.07 2.14 29.73
N SER A 604 -0.97 3.20 28.93
CA SER A 604 -0.56 4.54 29.37
C SER A 604 -1.71 5.33 30.01
N VAL A 605 -2.94 4.82 29.92
CA VAL A 605 -4.17 5.44 30.42
C VAL A 605 -4.70 4.62 31.59
N SER A 606 -4.99 5.25 32.73
CA SER A 606 -5.60 4.55 33.87
C SER A 606 -7.02 4.06 33.50
N PRO A 607 -7.36 2.79 33.79
CA PRO A 607 -8.74 2.34 33.68
C PRO A 607 -9.57 3.04 34.78
N GLU A 608 -10.56 3.83 34.35
CA GLU A 608 -11.57 4.45 35.24
C GLU A 608 -12.56 3.43 35.79
#